data_AF-A0A9E3CLR1-F1
#
_entry.id   AF-A0A9E3CLR1-F1
#
_cell.length_a   1.000
_cell.length_b   1.000
_cell.length_c   1.000
_cell.angle_alpha   90.00
_cell.angle_beta   90.00
_cell.angle_gamma   90.00
#
_symmetry.space_group_name_H-M   'P 1'
#
loop_
_entity.id
_entity.type
_entity.pdbx_description
1 polymer ?
#
loop_
_entity_poly.entity_id
_entity_poly.type
_entity_poly.pdbx_seq_one_letter_code
_entity_poly.pdbx_strand_id
1 'polypeptide(L)'
;MSESVRRTRGQRADPTQPHTPRPDSARRPDDKLARREGPDSSHLLDRILNTPRIERVIPRLPPALLHRVIRACGLEDCGDLVALATPGQLERVFDLDLWGTVRPGSDEQFDAGRFGVWLEVLAQSGPAAAAQKLAGMDLDLVVAGLAQHLLVYDLAAVTPYETSDGELVDASLDVGDRLAADLGGYVLVARREDSWGAIVELLAALDAEYPDFFHKVMGGCRALSDSGREIDGLDELLSEGEQFMFDLAADRERRREMQGYATPAQARAFLEMSRGLRPAGQPAPPANPLARAYFRAIDEREEADNQSESLPWEAGSEASPVSGDASEDVAKVFDVLLKAGVIEQQPRALLGGSEGHAPRLGRIDTCMRFVFERDEAVYSRRNEELAYLANTLMAGCAIGGRPFTAQEASDAAAAVCNLGLENWPPHWLAADANAQPGSFLLHHDLVGVFQVGWAVLYQEVCLYAAEQLVGVLSHVRCDDRETQTGLDALHIRMEKCLKAGAPWRACGALDVIATLDTPVWAALLALIDEFPVLHACVCAFKDSRTLSVNASDFEFISENSQVVSVRDFMRLLPETLRR
;
A
#
# COMPACT_ATOMS: atom_id res chain seq x y z
N MET A 1 58.66 -46.81 6.74
CA MET A 1 59.88 -47.07 5.94
C MET A 1 59.63 -46.47 4.57
N SER A 2 60.44 -45.56 4.01
CA SER A 2 61.60 -44.83 4.56
C SER A 2 61.77 -43.51 3.78
N GLU A 3 62.34 -42.50 4.44
CA GLU A 3 63.41 -41.59 3.95
C GLU A 3 63.36 -40.90 2.56
N SER A 4 63.87 -39.66 2.36
CA SER A 4 64.38 -38.60 3.26
C SER A 4 64.76 -37.33 2.44
N VAL A 5 65.33 -36.30 3.10
CA VAL A 5 66.13 -35.15 2.56
C VAL A 5 65.33 -34.01 1.88
N ARG A 6 65.12 -32.79 2.45
CA ARG A 6 65.93 -31.74 3.17
C ARG A 6 66.46 -30.60 2.27
N ARG A 7 66.09 -29.35 2.63
CA ARG A 7 66.82 -28.03 2.60
C ARG A 7 65.76 -26.90 2.65
N THR A 8 65.56 -26.04 3.67
CA THR A 8 66.19 -25.78 5.00
C THR A 8 67.43 -24.87 5.10
N ARG A 9 67.29 -23.55 4.80
CA ARG A 9 67.98 -22.40 5.46
C ARG A 9 67.37 -21.06 4.96
N GLY A 10 67.12 -20.01 5.75
CA GLY A 10 67.18 -19.85 7.22
C GLY A 10 67.98 -18.63 7.69
N GLN A 11 67.29 -17.55 8.08
CA GLN A 11 67.69 -16.36 8.89
C GLN A 11 66.37 -15.57 9.16
N ARG A 12 66.07 -14.98 10.33
CA ARG A 12 66.82 -14.76 11.59
C ARG A 12 65.81 -14.62 12.78
N ALA A 13 66.28 -14.83 14.01
CA ALA A 13 65.54 -14.69 15.28
C ALA A 13 65.38 -13.19 15.68
N ASP A 14 64.23 -12.69 16.20
CA ASP A 14 63.68 -12.75 17.60
C ASP A 14 64.21 -11.58 18.50
N PRO A 15 63.59 -11.09 19.61
CA PRO A 15 62.26 -11.35 20.24
C PRO A 15 61.41 -10.10 20.65
N THR A 16 60.26 -10.35 21.31
CA THR A 16 59.64 -9.60 22.47
C THR A 16 58.39 -8.71 22.28
N GLN A 17 57.23 -9.25 22.72
CA GLN A 17 56.01 -8.57 23.26
C GLN A 17 55.18 -7.65 22.32
N PRO A 18 53.96 -7.18 22.72
CA PRO A 18 52.73 -7.97 22.67
C PRO A 18 51.64 -7.31 21.79
N HIS A 19 50.89 -8.09 21.01
CA HIS A 19 49.86 -7.52 20.12
C HIS A 19 48.54 -7.18 20.83
N THR A 20 48.31 -5.87 21.01
CA THR A 20 46.98 -5.28 21.19
C THR A 20 46.05 -5.59 20.01
N PRO A 21 44.76 -5.91 20.23
CA PRO A 21 43.78 -5.99 19.15
C PRO A 21 43.54 -4.60 18.53
N ARG A 22 43.38 -4.55 17.20
CA ARG A 22 42.87 -3.36 16.50
C ARG A 22 41.33 -3.31 16.61
N PRO A 23 40.70 -2.12 16.50
CA PRO A 23 39.27 -1.99 16.72
C PRO A 23 38.45 -2.56 15.57
N ASP A 24 37.29 -3.13 15.91
CA ASP A 24 36.30 -3.60 14.95
C ASP A 24 35.83 -2.49 14.00
N SER A 25 35.55 -2.89 12.76
CA SER A 25 34.85 -2.07 11.78
C SER A 25 33.46 -1.70 12.29
N ALA A 26 33.23 -0.41 12.51
CA ALA A 26 31.97 0.11 13.02
C ALA A 26 30.79 -0.34 12.15
N ARG A 27 29.83 -1.02 12.79
CA ARG A 27 28.48 -1.23 12.26
C ARG A 27 27.89 0.15 11.93
N ARG A 28 27.44 0.35 10.68
CA ARG A 28 26.56 1.49 10.37
C ARG A 28 25.23 1.26 11.09
N PRO A 29 24.62 2.30 11.68
CA PRO A 29 23.37 2.14 12.41
C PRO A 29 22.21 1.99 11.41
N ASP A 30 21.46 0.89 11.53
CA ASP A 30 20.18 0.75 10.85
C ASP A 30 19.18 1.79 11.35
N ASP A 31 18.22 2.13 10.47
CA ASP A 31 17.15 3.09 10.71
C ASP A 31 16.23 2.66 11.87
N LYS A 32 16.65 3.01 13.09
CA LYS A 32 15.69 3.30 14.16
C LYS A 32 15.01 4.61 13.82
N LEU A 33 13.98 4.52 12.97
CA LEU A 33 12.88 5.48 12.95
C LEU A 33 12.50 5.75 14.41
N ALA A 34 12.76 6.98 14.85
CA ALA A 34 12.61 7.35 16.23
C ALA A 34 11.16 7.12 16.64
N ARG A 35 10.93 6.13 17.52
CA ARG A 35 9.64 5.97 18.21
C ARG A 35 9.29 7.31 18.82
N ARG A 36 8.26 7.98 18.28
CA ARG A 36 7.58 9.07 18.97
C ARG A 36 6.70 8.45 20.06
N GLU A 37 7.34 7.87 21.07
CA GLU A 37 6.73 7.63 22.39
C GLU A 37 6.51 9.02 23.02
N GLY A 38 5.48 9.71 22.53
CA GLY A 38 5.04 10.99 23.04
C GLY A 38 4.05 10.80 24.18
N PRO A 39 4.08 11.61 25.24
CA PRO A 39 3.12 11.51 26.35
C PRO A 39 1.64 11.71 25.92
N ASP A 40 1.39 12.16 24.68
CA ASP A 40 0.06 12.33 24.11
C ASP A 40 -0.61 11.02 23.66
N SER A 41 0.12 9.96 23.30
CA SER A 41 -0.49 8.71 22.80
C SER A 41 -1.12 7.88 23.92
N SER A 42 -0.38 7.65 25.02
CA SER A 42 -0.93 7.01 26.22
C SER A 42 -2.09 7.83 26.82
N HIS A 43 -1.94 9.16 26.85
CA HIS A 43 -3.01 10.05 27.33
C HIS A 43 -4.24 10.07 26.40
N LEU A 44 -4.10 9.76 25.10
CA LEU A 44 -5.22 9.54 24.20
C LEU A 44 -5.93 8.22 24.52
N LEU A 45 -5.17 7.13 24.65
CA LEU A 45 -5.72 5.81 24.98
C LEU A 45 -6.46 5.84 26.33
N ASP A 46 -5.85 6.43 27.36
CA ASP A 46 -6.47 6.67 28.66
C ASP A 46 -7.79 7.44 28.52
N ARG A 47 -7.85 8.49 27.68
CA ARG A 47 -9.08 9.27 27.46
C ARG A 47 -10.16 8.47 26.72
N ILE A 48 -9.79 7.55 25.84
CA ILE A 48 -10.74 6.65 25.17
C ILE A 48 -11.29 5.62 26.18
N LEU A 49 -10.40 4.95 26.93
CA LEU A 49 -10.79 3.94 27.93
C LEU A 49 -11.60 4.52 29.09
N ASN A 50 -11.32 5.76 29.50
CA ASN A 50 -12.13 6.49 30.50
C ASN A 50 -13.47 7.03 29.96
N THR A 51 -13.83 6.77 28.70
CA THR A 51 -15.16 7.14 28.17
C THR A 51 -16.24 6.23 28.76
N PRO A 52 -17.32 6.77 29.36
CA PRO A 52 -18.37 5.93 29.94
C PRO A 52 -19.00 5.02 28.89
N ARG A 53 -19.26 3.76 29.28
CA ARG A 53 -19.88 2.71 28.44
C ARG A 53 -19.03 2.26 27.23
N ILE A 54 -17.69 2.36 27.29
CA ILE A 54 -16.77 1.95 26.21
C ILE A 54 -17.06 0.54 25.64
N GLU A 55 -17.46 -0.42 26.48
CA GLU A 55 -17.90 -1.78 26.12
C GLU A 55 -19.04 -1.83 25.08
N ARG A 56 -19.88 -0.78 25.00
CA ARG A 56 -20.98 -0.67 24.04
C ARG A 56 -20.63 0.16 22.81
N VAL A 57 -19.55 0.93 22.89
CA VAL A 57 -19.09 1.85 21.85
C VAL A 57 -18.10 1.16 20.91
N ILE A 58 -17.14 0.40 21.43
CA ILE A 58 -16.15 -0.31 20.61
C ILE A 58 -16.80 -1.31 19.63
N PRO A 59 -17.77 -2.16 20.02
CA PRO A 59 -18.51 -3.03 19.09
C PRO A 59 -19.28 -2.32 17.97
N ARG A 60 -19.46 -1.00 18.07
CA ARG A 60 -20.20 -0.15 17.12
C ARG A 60 -19.29 0.81 16.35
N LEU A 61 -18.01 0.85 16.67
CA LEU A 61 -17.04 1.72 16.00
C LEU A 61 -16.75 1.17 14.59
N PRO A 62 -16.75 2.01 13.54
CA PRO A 62 -16.27 1.61 12.22
C PRO A 62 -14.86 0.99 12.27
N PRO A 63 -14.60 -0.17 11.63
CA PRO A 63 -13.30 -0.84 11.67
C PRO A 63 -12.12 0.04 11.24
N ALA A 64 -12.32 0.90 10.22
CA ALA A 64 -11.31 1.85 9.75
C ALA A 64 -11.01 3.01 10.73
N LEU A 65 -11.82 3.20 11.78
CA LEU A 65 -11.50 4.07 12.91
C LEU A 65 -10.74 3.30 13.98
N LEU A 66 -11.14 2.06 14.28
CA LEU A 66 -10.44 1.18 15.21
C LEU A 66 -8.99 0.96 14.77
N HIS A 67 -8.78 0.66 13.49
CA HIS A 67 -7.44 0.55 12.90
C HIS A 67 -6.60 1.82 13.04
N ARG A 68 -7.20 3.01 12.84
CA ARG A 68 -6.50 4.30 13.02
C ARG A 68 -6.09 4.55 14.47
N VAL A 69 -6.92 4.17 15.45
CA VAL A 69 -6.55 4.23 16.88
C VAL A 69 -5.38 3.30 17.17
N ILE A 70 -5.44 2.05 16.70
CA ILE A 70 -4.38 1.05 16.86
C ILE A 70 -3.06 1.52 16.22
N ARG A 71 -3.12 2.12 15.04
CA ARG A 71 -1.92 2.68 14.36
C ARG A 71 -1.35 3.90 15.09
N ALA A 72 -2.18 4.70 15.75
CA ALA A 72 -1.75 5.91 16.47
C ALA A 72 -1.23 5.62 17.89
N CYS A 73 -1.80 4.63 18.59
CA CYS A 73 -1.43 4.30 19.96
C CYS A 73 -0.38 3.19 20.05
N GLY A 74 -0.32 2.28 19.08
CA GLY A 74 0.44 1.02 19.15
C GLY A 74 -0.51 -0.17 19.33
N LEU A 75 -0.18 -1.32 18.72
CA LEU A 75 -1.03 -2.52 18.82
C LEU A 75 -0.90 -3.18 20.20
N GLU A 76 0.32 -3.26 20.72
CA GLU A 76 0.65 -3.79 22.05
C GLU A 76 -0.11 -3.06 23.17
N ASP A 77 -0.21 -1.73 23.08
CA ASP A 77 -0.95 -0.90 24.05
C ASP A 77 -2.49 -1.00 23.88
N CYS A 78 -3.00 -1.49 22.74
CA CYS A 78 -4.43 -1.55 22.44
C CYS A 78 -5.14 -2.82 22.91
N GLY A 79 -4.53 -3.65 23.76
CA GLY A 79 -5.07 -4.95 24.20
C GLY A 79 -6.52 -4.90 24.68
N ASP A 80 -6.88 -3.95 25.56
CA ASP A 80 -8.24 -3.77 26.06
C ASP A 80 -9.26 -3.42 24.95
N LEU A 81 -8.85 -2.65 23.93
CA LEU A 81 -9.70 -2.32 22.79
C LEU A 81 -9.91 -3.55 21.87
N VAL A 82 -8.85 -4.34 21.69
CA VAL A 82 -8.90 -5.61 20.94
C VAL A 82 -9.78 -6.63 21.67
N ALA A 83 -9.74 -6.68 23.01
CA ALA A 83 -10.62 -7.50 23.83
C ALA A 83 -12.11 -7.15 23.64
N LEU A 84 -12.45 -5.86 23.55
CA LEU A 84 -13.83 -5.39 23.34
C LEU A 84 -14.32 -5.45 21.88
N ALA A 85 -13.43 -5.61 20.89
CA ALA A 85 -13.80 -5.69 19.48
C ALA A 85 -14.48 -7.03 19.12
N THR A 86 -15.45 -6.99 18.21
CA THR A 86 -16.10 -8.19 17.67
C THR A 86 -15.22 -8.89 16.63
N PRO A 87 -15.35 -10.23 16.41
CA PRO A 87 -14.56 -10.95 15.40
C PRO A 87 -14.67 -10.33 14.00
N GLY A 88 -15.89 -10.04 13.53
CA GLY A 88 -16.11 -9.39 12.23
C GLY A 88 -15.59 -7.96 12.12
N GLN A 89 -15.37 -7.23 13.23
CA GLN A 89 -14.61 -5.97 13.18
C GLN A 89 -13.11 -6.24 13.06
N LEU A 90 -12.59 -7.25 13.77
CA LEU A 90 -11.19 -7.63 13.71
C LEU A 90 -10.78 -8.12 12.32
N GLU A 91 -11.61 -8.92 11.63
CA GLU A 91 -11.41 -9.27 10.20
C GLU A 91 -11.24 -8.02 9.32
N ARG A 92 -12.09 -7.01 9.52
CA ARG A 92 -12.03 -5.75 8.75
C ARG A 92 -10.89 -4.84 9.16
N VAL A 93 -10.33 -5.01 10.35
CA VAL A 93 -9.05 -4.40 10.75
C VAL A 93 -7.88 -5.20 10.16
N PHE A 94 -7.97 -6.53 10.09
CA PHE A 94 -6.95 -7.39 9.49
C PHE A 94 -6.83 -7.13 7.99
N ASP A 95 -7.94 -6.93 7.28
CA ASP A 95 -7.98 -6.43 5.89
C ASP A 95 -7.18 -5.11 5.72
N LEU A 96 -7.00 -4.29 6.77
CA LEU A 96 -6.28 -3.01 6.73
C LEU A 96 -4.87 -3.04 7.32
N ASP A 97 -4.57 -3.94 8.25
CA ASP A 97 -3.33 -3.95 9.04
C ASP A 97 -2.36 -5.09 8.68
N LEU A 98 -2.87 -6.23 8.17
CA LEU A 98 -2.04 -7.39 7.81
C LEU A 98 -1.54 -7.34 6.35
N TRP A 99 -1.85 -6.28 5.61
CA TRP A 99 -1.59 -6.21 4.17
C TRP A 99 -0.71 -5.01 3.86
N GLY A 100 0.55 -5.27 3.50
CA GLY A 100 1.56 -4.25 3.23
C GLY A 100 2.02 -4.28 1.78
N THR A 101 2.20 -3.10 1.17
CA THR A 101 2.87 -3.02 -0.14
C THR A 101 4.38 -3.06 0.02
N VAL A 102 5.07 -4.00 -0.65
CA VAL A 102 6.55 -4.01 -0.71
C VAL A 102 7.08 -2.79 -1.47
N ARG A 103 6.29 -2.25 -2.41
CA ARG A 103 6.51 -0.95 -3.07
C ARG A 103 5.14 -0.30 -3.32
N PRO A 104 4.99 1.02 -3.22
CA PRO A 104 3.70 1.64 -3.54
C PRO A 104 3.31 1.32 -5.00
N GLY A 105 2.04 1.00 -5.22
CA GLY A 105 1.54 0.46 -6.49
C GLY A 105 1.87 -1.02 -6.76
N SER A 106 2.64 -1.71 -5.92
CA SER A 106 2.68 -3.19 -5.95
C SER A 106 1.38 -3.76 -5.38
N ASP A 107 1.12 -5.03 -5.67
CA ASP A 107 0.09 -5.75 -4.94
C ASP A 107 0.49 -5.83 -3.45
N GLU A 108 -0.51 -5.75 -2.58
CA GLU A 108 -0.33 -5.88 -1.13
C GLU A 108 -0.05 -7.35 -0.79
N GLN A 109 0.92 -7.60 0.08
CA GLN A 109 1.29 -8.93 0.56
C GLN A 109 0.92 -9.08 2.03
N PHE A 110 0.59 -10.32 2.43
CA PHE A 110 0.25 -10.65 3.81
C PHE A 110 1.50 -10.59 4.71
N ASP A 111 1.46 -9.74 5.73
CA ASP A 111 2.51 -9.61 6.73
C ASP A 111 2.29 -10.62 7.88
N ALA A 112 2.92 -11.78 7.72
CA ALA A 112 2.95 -12.81 8.76
C ALA A 112 3.58 -12.32 10.08
N GLY A 113 4.61 -11.45 10.02
CA GLY A 113 5.21 -10.91 11.24
C GLY A 113 4.20 -10.09 12.03
N ARG A 114 3.40 -9.27 11.33
CA ARG A 114 2.31 -8.50 11.92
C ARG A 114 1.18 -9.37 12.46
N PHE A 115 0.84 -10.48 11.78
CA PHE A 115 -0.16 -11.44 12.25
C PHE A 115 0.25 -12.11 13.57
N GLY A 116 1.52 -12.47 13.75
CA GLY A 116 2.03 -13.00 15.02
C GLY A 116 1.79 -12.06 16.21
N VAL A 117 2.11 -10.77 16.06
CA VAL A 117 1.86 -9.75 17.10
C VAL A 117 0.36 -9.62 17.43
N TRP A 118 -0.52 -9.76 16.43
CA TRP A 118 -1.96 -9.78 16.67
C TRP A 118 -2.41 -10.99 17.50
N LEU A 119 -1.83 -12.17 17.28
CA LEU A 119 -2.10 -13.35 18.10
C LEU A 119 -1.58 -13.20 19.53
N GLU A 120 -0.41 -12.58 19.73
CA GLU A 120 0.11 -12.24 21.06
C GLU A 120 -0.82 -11.29 21.82
N VAL A 121 -1.27 -10.20 21.21
CA VAL A 121 -2.17 -9.23 21.84
C VAL A 121 -3.56 -9.82 22.11
N LEU A 122 -4.05 -10.71 21.25
CA LEU A 122 -5.26 -11.49 21.53
C LEU A 122 -5.06 -12.39 22.76
N ALA A 123 -3.94 -13.11 22.84
CA ALA A 123 -3.62 -14.01 23.95
C ALA A 123 -3.43 -13.29 25.30
N GLN A 124 -2.98 -12.03 25.30
CA GLN A 124 -2.90 -11.20 26.52
C GLN A 124 -4.25 -11.03 27.24
N SER A 125 -5.37 -11.08 26.51
CA SER A 125 -6.73 -11.05 27.07
C SER A 125 -7.17 -12.39 27.70
N GLY A 126 -6.31 -13.42 27.62
CA GLY A 126 -6.58 -14.80 28.02
C GLY A 126 -6.79 -15.71 26.80
N PRO A 127 -6.18 -16.91 26.77
CA PRO A 127 -6.16 -17.77 25.58
C PRO A 127 -7.56 -18.29 25.20
N ALA A 128 -8.46 -18.49 26.19
CA ALA A 128 -9.88 -18.81 25.96
C ALA A 128 -10.63 -17.72 25.16
N ALA A 129 -10.48 -16.46 25.56
CA ALA A 129 -11.10 -15.32 24.88
C ALA A 129 -10.51 -15.10 23.48
N ALA A 130 -9.21 -15.39 23.30
CA ALA A 130 -8.55 -15.38 22.00
C ALA A 130 -9.06 -16.50 21.08
N ALA A 131 -9.20 -17.72 21.61
CA ALA A 131 -9.76 -18.87 20.89
C ALA A 131 -11.23 -18.61 20.47
N GLN A 132 -12.05 -18.06 21.36
CA GLN A 132 -13.42 -17.63 21.03
C GLN A 132 -13.45 -16.61 19.89
N LYS A 133 -12.52 -15.64 19.87
CA LYS A 133 -12.44 -14.64 18.79
C LYS A 133 -12.07 -15.28 17.46
N LEU A 134 -11.06 -16.15 17.43
CA LEU A 134 -10.63 -16.84 16.20
C LEU A 134 -11.68 -17.83 15.67
N ALA A 135 -12.38 -18.57 16.54
CA ALA A 135 -13.48 -19.44 16.16
C ALA A 135 -14.70 -18.67 15.58
N GLY A 136 -14.75 -17.34 15.80
CA GLY A 136 -15.71 -16.43 15.20
C GLY A 136 -15.20 -15.69 13.96
N MET A 137 -13.99 -16.00 13.45
CA MET A 137 -13.43 -15.45 12.22
C MET A 137 -13.54 -16.43 11.05
N ASP A 138 -13.37 -15.91 9.84
CA ASP A 138 -13.16 -16.68 8.62
C ASP A 138 -12.04 -17.73 8.78
N LEU A 139 -12.37 -18.99 8.44
CA LEU A 139 -11.47 -20.13 8.58
C LEU A 139 -10.22 -19.98 7.71
N ASP A 140 -10.36 -19.46 6.49
CA ASP A 140 -9.28 -19.42 5.51
C ASP A 140 -8.25 -18.34 5.89
N LEU A 141 -8.70 -17.24 6.49
CA LEU A 141 -7.83 -16.22 7.09
C LEU A 141 -6.98 -16.80 8.25
N VAL A 142 -7.59 -17.61 9.12
CA VAL A 142 -6.91 -18.25 10.25
C VAL A 142 -5.93 -19.32 9.77
N VAL A 143 -6.32 -20.16 8.81
CA VAL A 143 -5.45 -21.18 8.19
C VAL A 143 -4.26 -20.53 7.47
N ALA A 144 -4.50 -19.54 6.62
CA ALA A 144 -3.45 -18.83 5.89
C ALA A 144 -2.44 -18.19 6.84
N GLY A 145 -2.93 -17.46 7.84
CA GLY A 145 -2.08 -16.82 8.84
C GLY A 145 -1.22 -17.83 9.58
N LEU A 146 -1.82 -18.88 10.16
CA LEU A 146 -1.09 -19.89 10.92
C LEU A 146 -0.10 -20.70 10.07
N ALA A 147 -0.41 -20.99 8.80
CA ALA A 147 0.49 -21.68 7.88
C ALA A 147 1.75 -20.87 7.53
N GLN A 148 1.80 -19.56 7.80
CA GLN A 148 3.03 -18.77 7.71
C GLN A 148 3.95 -18.92 8.94
N HIS A 149 3.40 -19.31 10.10
CA HIS A 149 4.17 -19.52 11.34
C HIS A 149 4.48 -21.00 11.59
N LEU A 150 3.66 -21.93 11.10
CA LEU A 150 3.67 -23.35 11.44
C LEU A 150 3.79 -24.26 10.22
N LEU A 151 4.43 -25.40 10.41
CA LEU A 151 4.22 -26.63 9.66
C LEU A 151 3.40 -27.57 10.53
N VAL A 152 2.41 -28.24 9.94
CA VAL A 152 1.50 -29.15 10.66
C VAL A 152 1.57 -30.52 10.01
N TYR A 153 1.86 -31.54 10.81
CA TYR A 153 1.91 -32.93 10.38
C TYR A 153 0.95 -33.78 11.20
N ASP A 154 0.38 -34.82 10.61
CA ASP A 154 -0.40 -35.82 11.33
C ASP A 154 0.54 -36.64 12.22
N LEU A 155 0.28 -36.71 13.54
CA LEU A 155 1.16 -37.41 14.48
C LEU A 155 1.40 -38.87 14.04
N ALA A 156 0.37 -39.55 13.54
CA ALA A 156 0.47 -40.94 13.10
C ALA A 156 1.33 -41.13 11.84
N ALA A 157 1.55 -40.08 11.05
CA ALA A 157 2.38 -40.12 9.84
C ALA A 157 3.88 -39.86 10.12
N VAL A 158 4.22 -39.36 11.30
CA VAL A 158 5.59 -38.92 11.64
C VAL A 158 6.17 -39.58 12.89
N THR A 159 5.35 -40.16 13.77
CA THR A 159 5.83 -41.06 14.83
C THR A 159 6.44 -42.34 14.23
N PRO A 160 7.54 -42.85 14.82
CA PRO A 160 8.08 -44.14 14.41
C PRO A 160 7.09 -45.27 14.70
N TYR A 161 6.99 -46.23 13.78
CA TYR A 161 6.07 -47.36 13.89
C TYR A 161 6.70 -48.67 13.40
N GLU A 162 6.27 -49.79 13.98
CA GLU A 162 6.63 -51.12 13.48
C GLU A 162 5.66 -51.53 12.37
N THR A 163 6.17 -51.94 11.21
CA THR A 163 5.35 -52.55 10.16
C THR A 163 4.82 -53.92 10.60
N SER A 164 3.84 -54.45 9.87
CA SER A 164 3.34 -55.82 10.09
C SER A 164 4.42 -56.91 9.96
N ASP A 165 5.54 -56.59 9.32
CA ASP A 165 6.68 -57.49 9.11
C ASP A 165 7.78 -57.32 10.17
N GLY A 166 7.57 -56.45 11.16
CA GLY A 166 8.50 -56.20 12.28
C GLY A 166 9.66 -55.25 11.93
N GLU A 167 9.56 -54.50 10.84
CA GLU A 167 10.53 -53.45 10.51
C GLU A 167 10.16 -52.15 11.24
N LEU A 168 11.09 -51.62 12.03
CA LEU A 168 10.99 -50.30 12.65
C LEU A 168 11.22 -49.23 11.58
N VAL A 169 10.16 -48.49 11.24
CA VAL A 169 10.25 -47.25 10.46
C VAL A 169 10.54 -46.12 11.44
N ASP A 170 11.68 -45.45 11.27
CA ASP A 170 12.09 -44.32 12.11
C ASP A 170 11.23 -43.06 11.84
N ALA A 171 11.31 -42.07 12.71
CA ALA A 171 10.53 -40.84 12.59
C ALA A 171 10.81 -40.12 11.25
N SER A 172 9.74 -39.79 10.52
CA SER A 172 9.80 -39.15 9.19
C SER A 172 10.23 -37.68 9.24
N LEU A 173 10.17 -37.05 10.43
CA LEU A 173 10.53 -35.65 10.66
C LEU A 173 11.94 -35.50 11.24
N ASP A 174 12.85 -34.96 10.43
CA ASP A 174 14.01 -34.23 10.95
C ASP A 174 13.57 -32.81 11.33
N VAL A 175 13.25 -32.63 12.61
CA VAL A 175 12.86 -31.32 13.18
C VAL A 175 14.08 -30.40 13.35
N GLY A 176 15.30 -30.95 13.36
CA GLY A 176 16.53 -30.20 13.64
C GLY A 176 16.48 -29.46 14.99
N ASP A 177 16.96 -28.22 15.00
CA ASP A 177 16.94 -27.31 16.17
C ASP A 177 15.61 -26.52 16.31
N ARG A 178 14.60 -26.79 15.46
CA ARG A 178 13.34 -26.00 15.45
C ARG A 178 12.44 -26.34 16.63
N LEU A 179 11.68 -25.35 17.09
CA LEU A 179 10.63 -25.55 18.08
C LEU A 179 9.52 -26.43 17.52
N ALA A 180 9.07 -27.41 18.31
CA ALA A 180 7.97 -28.30 17.97
C ALA A 180 7.09 -28.59 19.20
N ALA A 181 5.82 -28.91 18.97
CA ALA A 181 4.84 -29.26 19.99
C ALA A 181 3.80 -30.26 19.47
N ASP A 182 3.43 -31.22 20.30
CA ASP A 182 2.37 -32.19 20.01
C ASP A 182 1.04 -31.68 20.56
N LEU A 183 0.01 -31.56 19.71
CA LEU A 183 -1.29 -31.00 20.09
C LEU A 183 -2.44 -31.63 19.30
N GLY A 184 -3.49 -32.10 19.99
CA GLY A 184 -4.73 -32.57 19.36
C GLY A 184 -4.58 -33.68 18.30
N GLY A 185 -3.49 -34.45 18.32
CA GLY A 185 -3.16 -35.47 17.32
C GLY A 185 -2.29 -34.99 16.15
N TYR A 186 -1.75 -33.78 16.22
CA TYR A 186 -0.82 -33.22 15.23
C TYR A 186 0.54 -32.89 15.86
N VAL A 187 1.59 -32.92 15.04
CA VAL A 187 2.90 -32.36 15.36
C VAL A 187 3.01 -31.01 14.69
N LEU A 188 3.15 -29.97 15.51
CA LEU A 188 3.41 -28.59 15.07
C LEU A 188 4.90 -28.35 15.06
N VAL A 189 5.44 -27.76 13.99
CA VAL A 189 6.85 -27.34 13.88
C VAL A 189 6.91 -25.87 13.46
N ALA A 190 7.74 -25.08 14.12
CA ALA A 190 7.91 -23.66 13.81
C ALA A 190 8.52 -23.44 12.41
N ARG A 191 7.80 -22.70 11.54
CA ARG A 191 8.41 -21.95 10.41
C ARG A 191 9.04 -20.66 10.90
N ARG A 192 8.40 -20.03 11.89
CA ARG A 192 8.85 -18.81 12.58
C ARG A 192 8.84 -19.06 14.08
N GLU A 193 9.91 -18.65 14.76
CA GLU A 193 9.99 -18.72 16.22
C GLU A 193 9.28 -17.52 16.89
N ASP A 194 9.11 -16.43 16.14
CA ASP A 194 8.30 -15.27 16.53
C ASP A 194 6.88 -15.71 16.90
N SER A 195 6.40 -15.27 18.08
CA SER A 195 5.06 -15.57 18.61
C SER A 195 4.75 -17.04 18.92
N TRP A 196 5.71 -17.97 18.82
CA TRP A 196 5.50 -19.41 19.01
C TRP A 196 4.74 -19.76 20.30
N GLY A 197 5.14 -19.19 21.44
CA GLY A 197 4.51 -19.48 22.74
C GLY A 197 3.02 -19.11 22.78
N ALA A 198 2.68 -17.91 22.31
CA ALA A 198 1.30 -17.44 22.24
C ALA A 198 0.46 -18.29 21.27
N ILE A 199 1.05 -18.69 20.13
CA ILE A 199 0.39 -19.56 19.15
C ILE A 199 0.06 -20.94 19.75
N VAL A 200 1.01 -21.58 20.44
CA VAL A 200 0.77 -22.91 21.04
C VAL A 200 -0.26 -22.84 22.17
N GLU A 201 -0.19 -21.84 23.06
CA GLU A 201 -1.18 -21.66 24.13
C GLU A 201 -2.59 -21.40 23.59
N LEU A 202 -2.69 -20.58 22.53
CA LEU A 202 -3.95 -20.27 21.86
C LEU A 202 -4.54 -21.49 21.15
N LEU A 203 -3.71 -22.28 20.47
CA LEU A 203 -4.17 -23.51 19.82
C LEU A 203 -4.60 -24.57 20.83
N ALA A 204 -3.94 -24.66 21.99
CA ALA A 204 -4.35 -25.56 23.07
C ALA A 204 -5.71 -25.16 23.68
N ALA A 205 -6.00 -23.85 23.81
CA ALA A 205 -7.33 -23.39 24.18
C ALA A 205 -8.39 -23.64 23.09
N LEU A 206 -7.99 -23.54 21.82
CA LEU A 206 -8.87 -23.82 20.67
C LEU A 206 -9.26 -25.30 20.59
N ASP A 207 -8.33 -26.23 20.84
CA ASP A 207 -8.60 -27.67 20.97
C ASP A 207 -9.54 -27.97 22.15
N ALA A 208 -9.32 -27.31 23.29
CA ALA A 208 -10.13 -27.52 24.50
C ALA A 208 -11.57 -26.97 24.41
N GLU A 209 -11.78 -25.81 23.78
CA GLU A 209 -13.08 -25.12 23.76
C GLU A 209 -13.82 -25.24 22.41
N TYR A 210 -13.10 -25.40 21.30
CA TYR A 210 -13.64 -25.40 19.93
C TYR A 210 -13.01 -26.51 19.05
N PRO A 211 -13.02 -27.79 19.46
CA PRO A 211 -12.29 -28.88 18.79
C PRO A 211 -12.66 -29.05 17.31
N ASP A 212 -13.94 -28.89 16.94
CA ASP A 212 -14.41 -28.97 15.54
C ASP A 212 -13.80 -27.88 14.65
N PHE A 213 -13.48 -26.71 15.20
CA PHE A 213 -12.82 -25.63 14.48
C PHE A 213 -11.30 -25.83 14.48
N PHE A 214 -10.71 -26.23 15.61
CA PHE A 214 -9.30 -26.61 15.72
C PHE A 214 -8.91 -27.67 14.67
N HIS A 215 -9.67 -28.77 14.54
CA HIS A 215 -9.38 -29.82 13.55
C HIS A 215 -9.51 -29.34 12.10
N LYS A 216 -10.41 -28.38 11.79
CA LYS A 216 -10.48 -27.76 10.46
C LYS A 216 -9.26 -26.91 10.17
N VAL A 217 -8.83 -26.09 11.14
CA VAL A 217 -7.63 -25.26 11.02
C VAL A 217 -6.39 -26.14 10.83
N MET A 218 -6.21 -27.18 11.66
CA MET A 218 -5.08 -28.10 11.52
C MET A 218 -5.12 -28.90 10.21
N GLY A 219 -6.31 -29.31 9.76
CA GLY A 219 -6.50 -29.96 8.46
C GLY A 219 -6.07 -29.08 7.28
N GLY A 220 -6.44 -27.78 7.31
CA GLY A 220 -6.00 -26.79 6.33
C GLY A 220 -4.49 -26.54 6.37
N CYS A 221 -3.94 -26.24 7.55
CA CYS A 221 -2.50 -26.01 7.73
C CYS A 221 -1.65 -27.24 7.34
N ARG A 222 -2.15 -28.46 7.52
CA ARG A 222 -1.49 -29.69 7.06
C ARG A 222 -1.41 -29.77 5.54
N ALA A 223 -2.51 -29.50 4.83
CA ALA A 223 -2.50 -29.47 3.36
C ALA A 223 -1.43 -28.50 2.83
N LEU A 224 -1.39 -27.27 3.38
CA LEU A 224 -0.38 -26.25 3.04
C LEU A 224 1.05 -26.55 3.55
N SER A 225 1.23 -27.63 4.32
CA SER A 225 2.55 -28.10 4.79
C SER A 225 3.09 -29.27 3.95
N ASP A 226 2.20 -30.07 3.35
CA ASP A 226 2.56 -31.22 2.52
C ASP A 226 2.78 -30.85 1.03
N SER A 227 2.36 -29.66 0.59
CA SER A 227 2.40 -29.18 -0.81
C SER A 227 3.81 -28.98 -1.42
N GLY A 228 4.88 -29.45 -0.77
CA GLY A 228 6.28 -29.28 -1.18
C GLY A 228 6.93 -30.51 -1.82
N ARG A 229 6.16 -31.53 -2.21
CA ARG A 229 6.67 -32.85 -2.67
C ARG A 229 6.24 -33.28 -4.07
N GLU A 230 5.71 -32.39 -4.91
CA GLU A 230 5.50 -32.72 -6.33
C GLU A 230 6.81 -32.61 -7.11
N ILE A 231 7.44 -33.76 -7.37
CA ILE A 231 8.56 -33.90 -8.31
C ILE A 231 7.97 -34.22 -9.69
N ASP A 232 7.25 -33.26 -10.26
CA ASP A 232 6.84 -33.31 -11.67
C ASP A 232 7.07 -31.94 -12.34
N GLY A 233 7.45 -31.96 -13.61
CA GLY A 233 8.13 -30.83 -14.29
C GLY A 233 7.22 -29.66 -14.71
N LEU A 234 6.37 -29.19 -13.80
CA LEU A 234 5.38 -28.12 -14.01
C LEU A 234 5.69 -26.88 -13.15
N ASP A 235 6.93 -26.40 -13.19
CA ASP A 235 7.42 -25.18 -12.49
C ASP A 235 6.73 -23.85 -12.91
N GLU A 236 5.62 -23.90 -13.65
CA GLU A 236 4.86 -22.73 -14.15
C GLU A 236 3.52 -22.48 -13.44
N LEU A 237 3.10 -23.35 -12.51
CA LEU A 237 1.89 -23.18 -11.70
C LEU A 237 2.22 -22.76 -10.26
N LEU A 238 1.30 -22.01 -9.64
CA LEU A 238 1.37 -21.69 -8.21
C LEU A 238 1.24 -22.97 -7.38
N SER A 239 2.05 -23.10 -6.33
CA SER A 239 1.85 -24.15 -5.32
C SER A 239 0.52 -23.98 -4.59
N GLU A 240 0.01 -25.05 -3.95
CA GLU A 240 -1.25 -24.98 -3.18
C GLU A 240 -1.23 -23.85 -2.13
N GLY A 241 -0.09 -23.62 -1.48
CA GLY A 241 0.13 -22.50 -0.56
C GLY A 241 0.02 -21.12 -1.23
N GLU A 242 0.59 -20.94 -2.41
CA GLU A 242 0.51 -19.67 -3.15
C GLU A 242 -0.90 -19.43 -3.71
N GLN A 243 -1.58 -20.49 -4.18
CA GLN A 243 -2.97 -20.42 -4.63
C GLN A 243 -3.91 -20.04 -3.47
N PHE A 244 -3.75 -20.67 -2.29
CA PHE A 244 -4.55 -20.34 -1.10
C PHE A 244 -4.36 -18.89 -0.64
N MET A 245 -3.11 -18.39 -0.67
CA MET A 245 -2.81 -16.98 -0.39
C MET A 245 -3.38 -16.03 -1.44
N PHE A 246 -3.41 -16.43 -2.72
CA PHE A 246 -4.02 -15.66 -3.80
C PHE A 246 -5.54 -15.56 -3.63
N ASP A 247 -6.21 -16.66 -3.31
CA ASP A 247 -7.67 -16.69 -3.12
C ASP A 247 -8.07 -15.84 -1.90
N LEU A 248 -7.34 -15.91 -0.79
CA LEU A 248 -7.53 -15.02 0.36
C LEU A 248 -7.37 -13.53 -0.01
N ALA A 249 -6.35 -13.20 -0.80
CA ALA A 249 -6.12 -11.83 -1.28
C ALA A 249 -7.25 -11.35 -2.20
N ALA A 250 -7.74 -12.22 -3.10
CA ALA A 250 -8.85 -11.93 -4.01
C ALA A 250 -10.18 -11.73 -3.26
N ASP A 251 -10.44 -12.51 -2.23
CA ASP A 251 -11.64 -12.40 -1.40
C ASP A 251 -11.64 -11.13 -0.54
N ARG A 252 -10.48 -10.78 0.04
CA ARG A 252 -10.25 -9.47 0.65
C ARG A 252 -10.47 -8.34 -0.34
N GLU A 253 -9.94 -8.45 -1.55
CA GLU A 253 -10.05 -7.38 -2.53
C GLU A 253 -11.51 -7.20 -2.96
N ARG A 254 -12.26 -8.29 -3.17
CA ARG A 254 -13.71 -8.25 -3.38
C ARG A 254 -14.46 -7.59 -2.21
N ARG A 255 -14.00 -7.81 -0.97
CA ARG A 255 -14.53 -7.11 0.22
C ARG A 255 -14.24 -5.60 0.22
N ARG A 256 -13.15 -5.13 -0.38
CA ARG A 256 -12.82 -3.70 -0.56
C ARG A 256 -13.55 -3.09 -1.76
N GLU A 257 -13.68 -3.82 -2.86
CA GLU A 257 -14.47 -3.43 -4.04
C GLU A 257 -15.93 -3.18 -3.67
N MET A 258 -16.55 -4.06 -2.86
CA MET A 258 -17.89 -3.84 -2.29
C MET A 258 -18.03 -2.58 -1.41
N GLN A 259 -16.91 -2.00 -0.94
CA GLN A 259 -16.86 -0.74 -0.18
C GLN A 259 -16.54 0.49 -1.05
N GLY A 260 -16.43 0.33 -2.37
CA GLY A 260 -16.11 1.41 -3.31
C GLY A 260 -14.62 1.71 -3.46
N TYR A 261 -13.72 0.79 -3.06
CA TYR A 261 -12.30 0.90 -3.39
C TYR A 261 -12.01 0.28 -4.77
N ALA A 262 -11.07 0.87 -5.51
CA ALA A 262 -10.52 0.27 -6.73
C ALA A 262 -9.35 -0.65 -6.37
N THR A 263 -9.29 -1.83 -6.98
CA THR A 263 -8.23 -2.80 -6.68
C THR A 263 -6.87 -2.32 -7.21
N PRO A 264 -5.72 -2.65 -6.60
CA PRO A 264 -4.41 -2.26 -7.12
C PRO A 264 -4.18 -2.70 -8.58
N ALA A 265 -4.64 -3.91 -8.93
CA ALA A 265 -4.56 -4.43 -10.29
C ALA A 265 -5.45 -3.67 -11.28
N GLN A 266 -6.72 -3.38 -10.93
CA GLN A 266 -7.62 -2.58 -11.76
C GLN A 266 -7.10 -1.14 -11.91
N ALA A 267 -6.61 -0.55 -10.82
CA ALA A 267 -6.11 0.81 -10.77
C ALA A 267 -4.87 0.98 -11.67
N ARG A 268 -3.88 0.07 -11.58
CA ARG A 268 -2.74 0.05 -12.51
C ARG A 268 -3.19 -0.09 -13.96
N ALA A 269 -4.09 -1.05 -14.26
CA ALA A 269 -4.59 -1.25 -15.61
C ALA A 269 -5.29 0.01 -16.17
N PHE A 270 -6.09 0.70 -15.35
CA PHE A 270 -6.69 1.98 -15.70
C PHE A 270 -5.64 3.06 -16.01
N LEU A 271 -4.62 3.20 -15.16
CA LEU A 271 -3.55 4.19 -15.34
C LEU A 271 -2.67 3.88 -16.57
N GLU A 272 -2.36 2.61 -16.83
CA GLU A 272 -1.60 2.17 -18.01
C GLU A 272 -2.39 2.38 -19.31
N MET A 273 -3.68 2.01 -19.35
CA MET A 273 -4.56 2.30 -20.48
C MET A 273 -4.63 3.82 -20.76
N SER A 274 -4.63 4.63 -19.70
CA SER A 274 -4.67 6.09 -19.80
C SER A 274 -3.34 6.69 -20.29
N ARG A 275 -2.18 6.15 -19.86
CA ARG A 275 -0.84 6.52 -20.40
C ARG A 275 -0.74 6.29 -21.91
N GLY A 276 -1.37 5.22 -22.40
CA GLY A 276 -1.41 4.84 -23.81
C GLY A 276 -2.28 5.73 -24.71
N LEU A 277 -3.13 6.60 -24.14
CA LEU A 277 -4.02 7.47 -24.91
C LEU A 277 -3.21 8.46 -25.77
N ARG A 278 -3.59 8.60 -27.04
CA ARG A 278 -3.02 9.59 -27.98
C ARG A 278 -4.11 10.58 -28.38
N PRO A 279 -4.28 11.71 -27.66
CA PRO A 279 -5.37 12.64 -27.93
C PRO A 279 -5.26 13.31 -29.31
N ALA A 280 -4.04 13.45 -29.85
CA ALA A 280 -3.78 14.00 -31.17
C ALA A 280 -4.07 12.99 -32.30
N GLY A 281 -4.98 13.36 -33.22
CA GLY A 281 -5.18 12.65 -34.49
C GLY A 281 -6.00 11.35 -34.43
N GLN A 282 -6.49 10.94 -33.26
CA GLN A 282 -7.38 9.80 -33.08
C GLN A 282 -8.81 10.25 -32.74
N PRO A 283 -9.86 9.44 -33.03
CA PRO A 283 -11.20 9.67 -32.51
C PRO A 283 -11.24 9.53 -30.98
N ALA A 284 -12.29 10.05 -30.34
CA ALA A 284 -12.47 9.89 -28.90
C ALA A 284 -12.58 8.39 -28.54
N PRO A 285 -11.86 7.91 -27.51
CA PRO A 285 -11.99 6.54 -27.06
C PRO A 285 -13.41 6.30 -26.50
N PRO A 286 -13.93 5.06 -26.55
CA PRO A 286 -15.12 4.70 -25.78
C PRO A 286 -14.83 4.81 -24.28
N ALA A 287 -15.88 5.04 -23.48
CA ALA A 287 -15.79 5.13 -22.02
C ALA A 287 -15.00 3.96 -21.41
N ASN A 288 -14.12 4.26 -20.45
CA ASN A 288 -13.17 3.30 -19.91
C ASN A 288 -13.89 2.05 -19.34
N PRO A 289 -13.53 0.83 -19.76
CA PRO A 289 -14.25 -0.38 -19.38
C PRO A 289 -14.13 -0.72 -17.90
N LEU A 290 -13.02 -0.36 -17.23
CA LEU A 290 -12.79 -0.61 -15.81
C LEU A 290 -13.63 0.34 -14.95
N ALA A 291 -13.57 1.64 -15.24
CA ALA A 291 -14.43 2.63 -14.57
C ALA A 291 -15.92 2.30 -14.75
N ARG A 292 -16.33 1.88 -15.96
CA ARG A 292 -17.71 1.47 -16.23
C ARG A 292 -18.13 0.18 -15.49
N ALA A 293 -17.19 -0.74 -15.24
CA ALA A 293 -17.47 -1.92 -14.42
C ALA A 293 -17.62 -1.54 -12.94
N TYR A 294 -16.73 -0.70 -12.43
CA TYR A 294 -16.77 -0.15 -11.07
C TYR A 294 -18.10 0.57 -10.78
N PHE A 295 -18.50 1.56 -11.60
CA PHE A 295 -19.76 2.28 -11.36
C PHE A 295 -20.98 1.37 -11.47
N ARG A 296 -20.99 0.38 -12.39
CA ARG A 296 -22.08 -0.60 -12.45
C ARG A 296 -22.20 -1.41 -11.16
N ALA A 297 -21.10 -1.85 -10.57
CA ALA A 297 -21.12 -2.62 -9.33
C ALA A 297 -21.67 -1.80 -8.14
N ILE A 298 -21.51 -0.47 -8.17
CA ILE A 298 -22.10 0.46 -7.21
C ILE A 298 -23.60 0.67 -7.50
N ASP A 299 -23.96 0.98 -8.75
CA ASP A 299 -25.35 1.16 -9.19
C ASP A 299 -26.21 -0.08 -8.84
N GLU A 300 -25.74 -1.29 -9.18
CA GLU A 300 -26.40 -2.57 -8.87
C GLU A 300 -26.55 -2.82 -7.35
N ARG A 301 -25.63 -2.27 -6.54
CA ARG A 301 -25.70 -2.37 -5.07
C ARG A 301 -26.72 -1.38 -4.49
N GLU A 302 -26.71 -0.13 -4.91
CA GLU A 302 -27.69 0.86 -4.43
C GLU A 302 -29.12 0.42 -4.78
N GLU A 303 -29.32 -0.20 -5.95
CA GLU A 303 -30.61 -0.82 -6.29
C GLU A 303 -30.98 -1.98 -5.35
N ALA A 304 -30.03 -2.83 -4.93
CA ALA A 304 -30.26 -3.95 -4.02
C ALA A 304 -30.53 -3.52 -2.56
N ASP A 305 -29.77 -2.53 -2.06
CA ASP A 305 -29.97 -1.96 -0.72
C ASP A 305 -31.35 -1.25 -0.66
N ASN A 306 -31.71 -0.45 -1.66
CA ASN A 306 -33.04 0.20 -1.75
C ASN A 306 -34.20 -0.81 -1.89
N GLN A 307 -34.02 -1.90 -2.64
CA GLN A 307 -35.05 -2.96 -2.75
C GLN A 307 -35.24 -3.72 -1.43
N SER A 308 -34.18 -3.87 -0.64
CA SER A 308 -34.23 -4.53 0.66
C SER A 308 -34.99 -3.69 1.71
N GLU A 309 -34.85 -2.36 1.67
CA GLU A 309 -35.67 -1.45 2.51
C GLU A 309 -37.13 -1.33 2.04
N SER A 310 -37.42 -1.65 0.77
CA SER A 310 -38.74 -1.47 0.16
C SER A 310 -39.73 -2.62 0.41
N LEU A 311 -39.31 -3.73 1.02
CA LEU A 311 -40.21 -4.83 1.36
C LEU A 311 -41.09 -4.46 2.57
N PRO A 312 -42.44 -4.47 2.44
CA PRO A 312 -43.31 -4.20 3.58
C PRO A 312 -43.17 -5.34 4.60
N TRP A 313 -42.57 -5.04 5.75
CA TRP A 313 -42.35 -6.05 6.78
C TRP A 313 -43.68 -6.65 7.24
N GLU A 314 -43.82 -7.98 7.16
CA GLU A 314 -44.93 -8.66 7.83
C GLU A 314 -44.64 -8.68 9.33
N ALA A 315 -45.61 -8.21 10.11
CA ALA A 315 -45.44 -7.97 11.54
C ALA A 315 -45.12 -9.26 12.31
N GLY A 316 -43.90 -9.37 12.85
CA GLY A 316 -43.42 -10.63 13.42
C GLY A 316 -42.17 -10.58 14.29
N SER A 317 -41.75 -9.41 14.82
CA SER A 317 -40.68 -9.36 15.83
C SER A 317 -40.74 -8.07 16.65
N GLU A 318 -40.77 -8.17 17.98
CA GLU A 318 -40.71 -7.05 18.91
C GLU A 318 -39.27 -6.52 19.06
N ALA A 319 -38.75 -5.91 17.98
CA ALA A 319 -37.54 -5.08 18.09
C ALA A 319 -37.90 -3.78 18.84
N SER A 320 -37.53 -3.71 20.12
CA SER A 320 -37.68 -2.48 20.92
C SER A 320 -36.90 -1.32 20.30
N PRO A 321 -37.44 -0.08 20.32
CA PRO A 321 -36.79 1.07 19.70
C PRO A 321 -35.44 1.37 20.36
N VAL A 322 -34.39 1.44 19.54
CA VAL A 322 -33.01 1.65 20.02
C VAL A 322 -32.85 3.07 20.58
N SER A 323 -32.41 3.15 21.84
CA SER A 323 -32.18 4.41 22.57
C SER A 323 -31.06 5.26 21.95
N GLY A 324 -31.33 6.56 21.75
CA GLY A 324 -30.40 7.52 21.13
C GLY A 324 -29.05 7.70 21.85
N ASP A 325 -28.98 7.42 23.16
CA ASP A 325 -27.78 7.44 24.01
C ASP A 325 -26.52 6.89 23.33
N ALA A 326 -26.63 5.72 22.68
CA ALA A 326 -25.46 5.02 22.13
C ALA A 326 -24.90 5.66 20.85
N SER A 327 -25.72 6.43 20.12
CA SER A 327 -25.24 7.21 18.96
C SER A 327 -24.47 8.45 19.44
N GLU A 328 -24.97 9.09 20.50
CA GLU A 328 -24.30 10.23 21.15
C GLU A 328 -22.96 9.81 21.79
N ASP A 329 -22.89 8.62 22.39
CA ASP A 329 -21.66 8.09 22.99
C ASP A 329 -20.61 7.71 21.92
N VAL A 330 -21.02 7.18 20.75
CA VAL A 330 -20.12 7.01 19.58
C VAL A 330 -19.65 8.35 19.03
N ALA A 331 -20.54 9.35 18.95
CA ALA A 331 -20.18 10.70 18.51
C ALA A 331 -19.16 11.36 19.45
N LYS A 332 -19.26 11.16 20.78
CA LYS A 332 -18.25 11.65 21.75
C LYS A 332 -16.87 11.04 21.51
N VAL A 333 -16.77 9.74 21.21
CA VAL A 333 -15.49 9.11 20.85
C VAL A 333 -14.96 9.67 19.52
N PHE A 334 -15.81 9.84 18.52
CA PHE A 334 -15.42 10.48 17.25
C PHE A 334 -14.87 11.91 17.48
N ASP A 335 -15.51 12.69 18.35
CA ASP A 335 -15.09 14.03 18.74
C ASP A 335 -13.72 14.04 19.47
N VAL A 336 -13.47 13.05 20.33
CA VAL A 336 -12.17 12.87 21.01
C VAL A 336 -11.08 12.53 20.00
N LEU A 337 -11.35 11.64 19.05
CA LEU A 337 -10.42 11.22 18.00
C LEU A 337 -10.13 12.34 16.98
N LEU A 338 -11.13 13.15 16.65
CA LEU A 338 -10.98 14.36 15.83
C LEU A 338 -10.10 15.40 16.55
N LYS A 339 -10.37 15.69 17.83
CA LYS A 339 -9.58 16.62 18.67
C LYS A 339 -8.15 16.12 18.92
N ALA A 340 -7.89 14.82 18.76
CA ALA A 340 -6.57 14.22 18.87
C ALA A 340 -5.82 14.12 17.52
N GLY A 341 -6.43 14.53 16.41
CA GLY A 341 -5.83 14.44 15.07
C GLY A 341 -5.70 13.02 14.51
N VAL A 342 -6.33 12.01 15.12
CA VAL A 342 -6.32 10.62 14.66
C VAL A 342 -7.30 10.39 13.49
N ILE A 343 -8.33 11.24 13.41
CA ILE A 343 -9.24 11.32 12.27
C ILE A 343 -8.86 12.55 11.45
N GLU A 344 -8.07 12.33 10.39
CA GLU A 344 -8.19 13.16 9.20
C GLU A 344 -9.63 13.06 8.71
N GLN A 345 -10.28 14.21 8.50
CA GLN A 345 -11.64 14.26 7.97
C GLN A 345 -11.69 13.46 6.67
N GLN A 346 -12.75 12.66 6.45
CA GLN A 346 -13.01 12.14 5.12
C GLN A 346 -12.94 13.33 4.14
N PRO A 347 -12.26 13.18 2.98
CA PRO A 347 -12.29 14.18 1.94
C PRO A 347 -13.71 14.22 1.35
N ARG A 348 -14.62 14.91 2.05
CA ARG A 348 -15.69 15.63 1.38
C ARG A 348 -14.98 16.52 0.36
N ALA A 349 -15.48 16.55 -0.87
CA ALA A 349 -15.04 17.47 -1.91
C ALA A 349 -15.43 18.93 -1.59
N LEU A 350 -15.02 19.40 -0.41
CA LEU A 350 -15.05 20.78 0.01
C LEU A 350 -13.89 21.46 -0.71
N LEU A 351 -14.17 21.88 -1.95
CA LEU A 351 -13.44 22.93 -2.67
C LEU A 351 -13.59 24.24 -1.88
N GLY A 352 -12.88 24.30 -0.76
CA GLY A 352 -13.16 25.15 0.39
C GLY A 352 -11.91 25.87 0.91
N GLY A 353 -11.14 26.44 -0.01
CA GLY A 353 -10.24 27.57 0.24
C GLY A 353 -9.18 27.43 1.34
N SER A 354 -8.00 26.95 0.98
CA SER A 354 -6.77 27.48 1.61
C SER A 354 -6.50 28.87 1.03
N GLU A 355 -6.85 29.92 1.75
CA GLU A 355 -6.65 31.32 1.32
C GLU A 355 -5.14 31.62 1.17
N GLY A 356 -4.67 31.85 -0.05
CA GLY A 356 -3.30 32.32 -0.28
C GLY A 356 -2.81 32.31 -1.72
N HIS A 357 -3.25 31.35 -2.54
CA HIS A 357 -2.88 31.26 -3.95
C HIS A 357 -4.11 31.34 -4.84
N ALA A 358 -4.03 32.09 -5.95
CA ALA A 358 -5.10 32.16 -6.94
C ALA A 358 -5.43 30.75 -7.47
N PRO A 359 -6.70 30.44 -7.83
CA PRO A 359 -7.14 29.07 -8.03
C PRO A 359 -6.54 28.47 -9.31
N ARG A 360 -5.42 27.74 -9.15
CA ARG A 360 -4.77 26.92 -10.20
C ARG A 360 -5.65 25.76 -10.70
N LEU A 361 -6.70 25.44 -9.94
CA LEU A 361 -7.79 24.52 -10.29
C LEU A 361 -9.01 25.26 -10.89
N GLY A 362 -8.85 26.54 -11.25
CA GLY A 362 -9.96 27.43 -11.60
C GLY A 362 -10.83 26.98 -12.78
N ARG A 363 -10.37 26.09 -13.66
CA ARG A 363 -11.21 25.49 -14.72
C ARG A 363 -12.11 24.40 -14.15
N ILE A 364 -11.56 23.44 -13.40
CA ILE A 364 -12.37 22.39 -12.78
C ILE A 364 -13.33 22.99 -11.73
N ASP A 365 -12.88 23.96 -10.92
CA ASP A 365 -13.73 24.68 -9.96
C ASP A 365 -14.92 25.39 -10.65
N THR A 366 -14.65 26.06 -11.78
CA THR A 366 -15.70 26.75 -12.55
C THR A 366 -16.69 25.76 -13.15
N CYS A 367 -16.23 24.63 -13.69
CA CYS A 367 -17.11 23.59 -14.21
C CYS A 367 -17.93 22.92 -13.09
N MET A 368 -17.30 22.54 -11.97
CA MET A 368 -17.99 21.88 -10.85
C MET A 368 -19.04 22.78 -10.20
N ARG A 369 -18.73 24.08 -10.00
CA ARG A 369 -19.72 25.07 -9.54
C ARG A 369 -20.87 25.23 -10.54
N PHE A 370 -20.58 25.28 -11.83
CA PHE A 370 -21.62 25.39 -12.86
C PHE A 370 -22.55 24.17 -12.88
N VAL A 371 -22.04 22.96 -12.67
CA VAL A 371 -22.86 21.75 -12.52
C VAL A 371 -23.68 21.82 -11.23
N PHE A 372 -23.07 22.16 -10.09
CA PHE A 372 -23.76 22.33 -8.80
C PHE A 372 -24.95 23.31 -8.86
N GLU A 373 -24.80 24.42 -9.58
CA GLU A 373 -25.86 25.42 -9.78
C GLU A 373 -26.97 24.99 -10.76
N ARG A 374 -26.79 23.89 -11.50
CA ARG A 374 -27.68 23.45 -12.60
C ARG A 374 -28.36 22.11 -12.34
N ASP A 375 -27.62 21.13 -11.83
CA ASP A 375 -28.05 19.73 -11.72
C ASP A 375 -27.30 19.03 -10.58
N GLU A 376 -28.00 18.79 -9.47
CA GLU A 376 -27.47 18.15 -8.26
C GLU A 376 -27.10 16.68 -8.47
N ALA A 377 -27.82 15.97 -9.36
CA ALA A 377 -27.56 14.56 -9.65
C ALA A 377 -26.29 14.41 -10.50
N VAL A 378 -26.10 15.27 -11.51
CA VAL A 378 -24.83 15.31 -12.27
C VAL A 378 -23.69 15.78 -11.37
N TYR A 379 -23.90 16.73 -10.46
CA TYR A 379 -22.86 17.15 -9.51
C TYR A 379 -22.39 16.00 -8.60
N SER A 380 -23.33 15.23 -8.03
CA SER A 380 -23.01 14.07 -7.19
C SER A 380 -22.21 13.02 -7.97
N ARG A 381 -22.63 12.69 -9.19
CA ARG A 381 -21.91 11.77 -10.08
C ARG A 381 -20.49 12.23 -10.42
N ARG A 382 -20.26 13.55 -10.57
CA ARG A 382 -18.91 14.10 -10.81
C ARG A 382 -18.03 14.02 -9.55
N ASN A 383 -18.61 14.13 -8.35
CA ASN A 383 -17.88 13.90 -7.11
C ASN A 383 -17.52 12.41 -6.91
N GLU A 384 -18.42 11.48 -7.25
CA GLU A 384 -18.13 10.04 -7.27
C GLU A 384 -16.99 9.71 -8.25
N GLU A 385 -16.97 10.32 -9.43
CA GLU A 385 -15.88 10.19 -10.39
C GLU A 385 -14.55 10.70 -9.85
N LEU A 386 -14.53 11.83 -9.11
CA LEU A 386 -13.31 12.30 -8.43
C LEU A 386 -12.86 11.34 -7.31
N ALA A 387 -13.80 10.80 -6.52
CA ALA A 387 -13.49 9.82 -5.48
C ALA A 387 -12.91 8.53 -6.05
N TYR A 388 -13.47 8.01 -7.16
CA TYR A 388 -12.94 6.88 -7.90
C TYR A 388 -11.51 7.15 -8.41
N LEU A 389 -11.25 8.34 -8.96
CA LEU A 389 -9.92 8.73 -9.45
C LEU A 389 -8.90 8.86 -8.30
N ALA A 390 -9.28 9.41 -7.16
CA ALA A 390 -8.44 9.46 -5.96
C ALA A 390 -8.13 8.05 -5.42
N ASN A 391 -9.14 7.18 -5.33
CA ASN A 391 -8.95 5.77 -4.95
C ASN A 391 -8.03 5.03 -5.94
N THR A 392 -8.17 5.31 -7.23
CA THR A 392 -7.31 4.75 -8.29
C THR A 392 -5.86 5.21 -8.15
N LEU A 393 -5.61 6.48 -7.82
CA LEU A 393 -4.26 6.99 -7.55
C LEU A 393 -3.65 6.36 -6.29
N MET A 394 -4.41 6.22 -5.20
CA MET A 394 -3.93 5.58 -3.97
C MET A 394 -3.59 4.10 -4.16
N ALA A 395 -4.40 3.36 -4.91
CA ALA A 395 -4.21 1.91 -5.11
C ALA A 395 -3.19 1.57 -6.20
N GLY A 396 -3.10 2.40 -7.26
CA GLY A 396 -2.35 2.07 -8.47
C GLY A 396 -1.09 2.89 -8.72
N CYS A 397 -0.73 3.85 -7.87
CA CYS A 397 0.34 4.82 -8.15
C CYS A 397 1.20 5.16 -6.91
N ALA A 398 2.42 5.65 -7.17
CA ALA A 398 3.37 6.13 -6.17
C ALA A 398 3.67 7.62 -6.40
N ILE A 399 4.04 8.32 -5.34
CA ILE A 399 4.56 9.69 -5.37
C ILE A 399 5.77 9.82 -4.46
N GLY A 400 6.90 10.33 -4.97
CA GLY A 400 8.17 10.38 -4.25
C GLY A 400 8.63 9.01 -3.74
N GLY A 401 8.25 7.92 -4.41
CA GLY A 401 8.51 6.55 -3.95
C GLY A 401 7.71 6.07 -2.73
N ARG A 402 6.70 6.83 -2.28
CA ARG A 402 5.76 6.45 -1.19
C ARG A 402 4.32 6.37 -1.71
N PRO A 403 3.37 5.76 -0.98
CA PRO A 403 1.95 5.86 -1.32
C PRO A 403 1.41 7.28 -1.13
N PHE A 404 0.33 7.59 -1.82
CA PHE A 404 -0.46 8.80 -1.63
C PHE A 404 -1.20 8.78 -0.28
N THR A 405 -1.33 9.97 0.34
CA THR A 405 -2.40 10.20 1.33
C THR A 405 -3.73 10.47 0.61
N ALA A 406 -4.86 10.34 1.32
CA ALA A 406 -6.19 10.58 0.73
C ALA A 406 -6.37 12.01 0.22
N GLN A 407 -5.83 13.00 0.94
CA GLN A 407 -5.87 14.40 0.51
C GLN A 407 -5.01 14.63 -0.74
N GLU A 408 -3.77 14.13 -0.75
CA GLU A 408 -2.89 14.25 -1.92
C GLU A 408 -3.47 13.58 -3.15
N ALA A 409 -4.11 12.41 -3.01
CA ALA A 409 -4.75 11.72 -4.13
C ALA A 409 -5.95 12.51 -4.69
N SER A 410 -6.74 13.16 -3.82
CA SER A 410 -7.83 14.05 -4.23
C SER A 410 -7.31 15.29 -4.97
N ASP A 411 -6.30 15.96 -4.43
CA ASP A 411 -5.71 17.15 -5.03
C ASP A 411 -4.99 16.83 -6.35
N ALA A 412 -4.30 15.68 -6.41
CA ALA A 412 -3.69 15.14 -7.62
C ALA A 412 -4.74 14.80 -8.70
N ALA A 413 -5.85 14.15 -8.33
CA ALA A 413 -6.93 13.86 -9.27
C ALA A 413 -7.54 15.14 -9.85
N ALA A 414 -7.82 16.14 -9.00
CA ALA A 414 -8.32 17.45 -9.44
C ALA A 414 -7.33 18.19 -10.34
N ALA A 415 -6.03 18.16 -10.02
CA ALA A 415 -4.97 18.76 -10.84
C ALA A 415 -4.87 18.10 -12.22
N VAL A 416 -4.84 16.77 -12.29
CA VAL A 416 -4.81 16.02 -13.56
C VAL A 416 -6.07 16.26 -14.38
N CYS A 417 -7.25 16.33 -13.75
CA CYS A 417 -8.48 16.71 -14.44
C CYS A 417 -8.41 18.15 -14.99
N ASN A 418 -7.87 19.11 -14.23
CA ASN A 418 -7.68 20.49 -14.70
C ASN A 418 -6.75 20.56 -15.93
N LEU A 419 -5.63 19.81 -15.91
CA LEU A 419 -4.72 19.66 -17.04
C LEU A 419 -5.40 18.98 -18.25
N GLY A 420 -6.28 18.01 -18.00
CA GLY A 420 -7.12 17.37 -19.01
C GLY A 420 -8.11 18.34 -19.67
N LEU A 421 -8.71 19.25 -18.90
CA LEU A 421 -9.57 20.32 -19.43
C LEU A 421 -8.79 21.36 -20.25
N GLU A 422 -7.52 21.61 -19.94
CA GLU A 422 -6.65 22.47 -20.77
C GLU A 422 -6.30 21.83 -22.12
N ASN A 423 -6.16 20.50 -22.14
CA ASN A 423 -5.65 19.74 -23.28
C ASN A 423 -6.73 18.91 -24.00
N TRP A 424 -8.02 19.16 -23.70
CA TRP A 424 -9.11 18.44 -24.32
C TRP A 424 -9.11 18.63 -25.85
N PRO A 425 -9.09 17.55 -26.65
CA PRO A 425 -8.94 17.70 -28.10
C PRO A 425 -10.13 18.42 -28.74
N PRO A 426 -9.91 19.51 -29.51
CA PRO A 426 -11.01 20.29 -30.07
C PRO A 426 -11.83 19.51 -31.12
N HIS A 427 -11.26 18.46 -31.72
CA HIS A 427 -11.96 17.59 -32.67
C HIS A 427 -12.77 16.48 -31.99
N TRP A 428 -12.74 16.36 -30.65
CA TRP A 428 -13.64 15.48 -29.87
C TRP A 428 -14.90 16.22 -29.40
N LEU A 429 -14.88 17.55 -29.39
CA LEU A 429 -16.08 18.34 -29.12
C LEU A 429 -17.09 18.15 -30.27
N ALA A 430 -18.34 17.84 -29.93
CA ALA A 430 -19.46 18.03 -30.84
C ALA A 430 -19.51 19.51 -31.28
N ALA A 431 -20.05 19.78 -32.47
CA ALA A 431 -20.04 21.11 -33.09
C ALA A 431 -21.04 22.11 -32.48
N ASP A 432 -21.20 22.10 -31.16
CA ASP A 432 -22.10 22.97 -30.40
C ASP A 432 -21.42 24.33 -30.15
N ALA A 433 -21.47 25.19 -31.17
CA ALA A 433 -20.89 26.54 -31.17
C ALA A 433 -21.46 27.52 -30.11
N ASN A 434 -22.37 27.06 -29.23
CA ASN A 434 -23.08 27.84 -28.22
C ASN A 434 -22.86 27.34 -26.77
N ALA A 435 -21.94 26.39 -26.53
CA ALA A 435 -21.66 25.91 -25.17
C ALA A 435 -21.17 27.05 -24.25
N GLN A 436 -21.77 27.16 -23.06
CA GLN A 436 -21.37 28.17 -22.07
C GLN A 436 -20.06 27.74 -21.37
N PRO A 437 -19.15 28.67 -21.04
CA PRO A 437 -18.01 28.36 -20.18
C PRO A 437 -18.48 27.71 -18.87
N GLY A 438 -18.00 26.50 -18.57
CA GLY A 438 -18.43 25.70 -17.42
C GLY A 438 -19.42 24.57 -17.74
N SER A 439 -20.15 24.60 -18.87
CA SER A 439 -21.15 23.56 -19.19
C SER A 439 -20.56 22.22 -19.65
N PHE A 440 -19.23 22.11 -19.74
CA PHE A 440 -18.53 20.95 -20.29
C PHE A 440 -18.85 19.66 -19.53
N LEU A 441 -18.85 19.70 -18.19
CA LEU A 441 -19.07 18.52 -17.34
C LEU A 441 -20.54 18.04 -17.28
N LEU A 442 -21.49 18.80 -17.84
CA LEU A 442 -22.86 18.31 -18.03
C LEU A 442 -22.94 17.20 -19.09
N HIS A 443 -21.98 17.15 -20.02
CA HIS A 443 -21.99 16.23 -21.16
C HIS A 443 -20.77 15.30 -21.23
N HIS A 444 -19.76 15.52 -20.38
CA HIS A 444 -18.53 14.72 -20.32
C HIS A 444 -18.25 14.30 -18.87
N ASP A 445 -17.77 13.08 -18.69
CA ASP A 445 -17.30 12.57 -17.41
C ASP A 445 -15.89 13.08 -17.04
N LEU A 446 -15.58 13.10 -15.73
CA LEU A 446 -14.25 13.47 -15.24
C LEU A 446 -13.23 12.35 -15.45
N VAL A 447 -13.68 11.11 -15.66
CA VAL A 447 -12.82 9.96 -15.95
C VAL A 447 -12.05 10.19 -17.25
N GLY A 448 -12.72 10.44 -18.37
CA GLY A 448 -12.11 10.72 -19.67
C GLY A 448 -11.25 11.98 -19.65
N VAL A 449 -11.67 13.02 -18.94
CA VAL A 449 -10.87 14.24 -18.70
C VAL A 449 -9.57 13.90 -17.99
N PHE A 450 -9.62 13.08 -16.93
CA PHE A 450 -8.42 12.58 -16.26
C PHE A 450 -7.54 11.78 -17.22
N GLN A 451 -8.10 10.89 -18.05
CA GLN A 451 -7.30 10.11 -19.01
C GLN A 451 -6.50 11.02 -19.97
N VAL A 452 -7.09 12.13 -20.43
CA VAL A 452 -6.37 13.12 -21.26
C VAL A 452 -5.26 13.82 -20.47
N GLY A 453 -5.55 14.31 -19.26
CA GLY A 453 -4.54 14.96 -18.41
C GLY A 453 -3.39 14.04 -18.04
N TRP A 454 -3.70 12.77 -17.73
CA TRP A 454 -2.73 11.74 -17.37
C TRP A 454 -1.83 11.36 -18.55
N ALA A 455 -2.40 11.27 -19.76
CA ALA A 455 -1.62 11.06 -20.98
C ALA A 455 -0.65 12.23 -21.26
N VAL A 456 -1.08 13.47 -21.02
CA VAL A 456 -0.22 14.66 -21.13
C VAL A 456 0.89 14.63 -20.08
N LEU A 457 0.57 14.34 -18.81
CA LEU A 457 1.56 14.25 -17.74
C LEU A 457 2.63 13.18 -18.03
N TYR A 458 2.20 12.01 -18.52
CA TYR A 458 3.12 10.94 -18.91
C TYR A 458 3.97 11.28 -20.14
N GLN A 459 3.38 11.81 -21.21
CA GLN A 459 4.09 12.04 -22.48
C GLN A 459 4.94 13.31 -22.45
N GLU A 460 4.41 14.41 -21.93
CA GLU A 460 5.01 15.75 -22.03
C GLU A 460 5.86 16.16 -20.82
N VAL A 461 5.76 15.41 -19.71
CA VAL A 461 6.61 15.58 -18.51
C VAL A 461 7.50 14.36 -18.31
N CYS A 462 6.94 13.19 -17.99
CA CYS A 462 7.72 12.00 -17.59
C CYS A 462 8.64 11.47 -18.71
N LEU A 463 8.06 11.07 -19.85
CA LEU A 463 8.83 10.56 -20.99
C LEU A 463 9.76 11.63 -21.56
N TYR A 464 9.26 12.86 -21.75
CA TYR A 464 10.08 13.97 -22.24
C TYR A 464 11.31 14.21 -21.36
N ALA A 465 11.15 14.27 -20.04
CA ALA A 465 12.27 14.49 -19.12
C ALA A 465 13.30 13.35 -19.18
N ALA A 466 12.84 12.09 -19.20
CA ALA A 466 13.71 10.92 -19.30
C ALA A 466 14.44 10.83 -20.66
N GLU A 467 13.76 11.13 -21.78
CA GLU A 467 14.38 11.20 -23.11
C GLU A 467 15.46 12.29 -23.20
N GLN A 468 15.15 13.51 -22.72
CA GLN A 468 16.14 14.57 -22.66
C GLN A 468 17.34 14.19 -21.76
N LEU A 469 17.10 13.56 -20.61
CA LEU A 469 18.18 13.14 -19.70
C LEU A 469 19.12 12.12 -20.37
N VAL A 470 18.61 11.12 -21.09
CA VAL A 470 19.46 10.19 -21.88
C VAL A 470 20.27 10.96 -22.94
N GLY A 471 19.62 11.91 -23.62
CA GLY A 471 20.29 12.83 -24.54
C GLY A 471 21.44 13.61 -23.90
N VAL A 472 21.28 14.10 -22.67
CA VAL A 472 22.34 14.81 -21.93
C VAL A 472 23.44 13.85 -21.48
N LEU A 473 23.09 12.73 -20.85
CA LEU A 473 24.05 11.75 -20.30
C LEU A 473 25.02 11.20 -21.36
N SER A 474 24.57 11.02 -22.61
CA SER A 474 25.44 10.60 -23.72
C SER A 474 26.55 11.61 -24.08
N HIS A 475 26.45 12.87 -23.61
CA HIS A 475 27.38 13.96 -23.88
C HIS A 475 28.09 14.51 -22.63
N VAL A 476 27.78 14.03 -21.43
CA VAL A 476 28.45 14.43 -20.18
C VAL A 476 29.72 13.59 -19.99
N ARG A 477 30.79 14.23 -19.51
CA ARG A 477 32.05 13.59 -19.15
C ARG A 477 32.53 14.13 -17.81
N CYS A 478 32.80 13.23 -16.88
CA CYS A 478 33.37 13.55 -15.57
C CYS A 478 34.80 13.02 -15.48
N ASP A 479 35.69 13.80 -14.87
CA ASP A 479 37.09 13.38 -14.65
C ASP A 479 37.20 12.28 -13.59
N ASP A 480 36.23 12.20 -12.67
CA ASP A 480 36.13 11.10 -11.72
C ASP A 480 35.57 9.82 -12.37
N ARG A 481 36.34 8.73 -12.22
CA ARG A 481 36.06 7.45 -12.86
C ARG A 481 34.90 6.70 -12.21
N GLU A 482 34.68 6.87 -10.90
CA GLU A 482 33.57 6.22 -10.20
C GLU A 482 32.25 6.86 -10.64
N THR A 483 32.18 8.19 -10.60
CA THR A 483 31.06 9.01 -11.09
C THR A 483 30.76 8.73 -12.56
N GLN A 484 31.77 8.72 -13.45
CA GLN A 484 31.54 8.40 -14.87
C GLN A 484 30.97 6.98 -15.05
N THR A 485 31.45 5.99 -14.29
CA THR A 485 30.92 4.62 -14.35
C THR A 485 29.47 4.57 -13.88
N GLY A 486 29.11 5.34 -12.86
CA GLY A 486 27.73 5.50 -12.39
C GLY A 486 26.82 6.17 -13.44
N LEU A 487 27.30 7.21 -14.13
CA LEU A 487 26.56 7.88 -15.20
C LEU A 487 26.34 6.98 -16.42
N ASP A 488 27.35 6.21 -16.83
CA ASP A 488 27.23 5.23 -17.91
C ASP A 488 26.22 4.12 -17.55
N ALA A 489 26.21 3.66 -16.28
CA ALA A 489 25.23 2.68 -15.79
C ALA A 489 23.81 3.25 -15.71
N LEU A 490 23.65 4.50 -15.29
CA LEU A 490 22.38 5.22 -15.30
C LEU A 490 21.85 5.37 -16.74
N HIS A 491 22.68 5.75 -17.70
CA HIS A 491 22.29 5.86 -19.12
C HIS A 491 21.72 4.54 -19.65
N ILE A 492 22.44 3.42 -19.44
CA ILE A 492 22.00 2.08 -19.86
C ILE A 492 20.68 1.68 -19.18
N ARG A 493 20.54 1.94 -17.88
CA ARG A 493 19.31 1.62 -17.14
C ARG A 493 18.13 2.48 -17.62
N MET A 494 18.33 3.78 -17.81
CA MET A 494 17.28 4.70 -18.26
C MET A 494 16.81 4.35 -19.67
N GLU A 495 17.72 4.03 -20.60
CA GLU A 495 17.33 3.51 -21.93
C GLU A 495 16.46 2.24 -21.84
N LYS A 496 16.83 1.30 -20.96
CA LYS A 496 16.06 0.06 -20.76
C LYS A 496 14.67 0.34 -20.20
N CYS A 497 14.56 1.26 -19.24
CA CYS A 497 13.30 1.66 -18.62
C CYS A 497 12.40 2.48 -19.57
N LEU A 498 12.98 3.36 -20.40
CA LEU A 498 12.27 4.07 -21.48
C LEU A 498 11.71 3.10 -22.52
N LYS A 499 12.50 2.12 -23.00
CA LYS A 499 12.04 1.08 -23.93
C LYS A 499 10.89 0.22 -23.36
N ALA A 500 10.78 0.15 -22.02
CA ALA A 500 9.69 -0.52 -21.32
C ALA A 500 8.51 0.41 -20.96
N GLY A 501 8.53 1.69 -21.33
CA GLY A 501 7.48 2.65 -21.01
C GLY A 501 7.35 3.02 -19.52
N ALA A 502 8.39 2.76 -18.73
CA ALA A 502 8.37 2.95 -17.27
C ALA A 502 9.69 3.56 -16.76
N PRO A 503 10.01 4.81 -17.14
CA PRO A 503 11.28 5.46 -16.78
C PRO A 503 11.49 5.62 -15.26
N TRP A 504 10.43 5.75 -14.46
CA TRP A 504 10.50 5.80 -12.99
C TRP A 504 11.19 4.58 -12.35
N ARG A 505 11.22 3.43 -13.03
CA ARG A 505 11.98 2.24 -12.60
C ARG A 505 13.51 2.46 -12.58
N ALA A 506 14.00 3.57 -13.12
CA ALA A 506 15.39 4.01 -13.06
C ALA A 506 15.67 5.09 -11.99
N CYS A 507 14.67 5.57 -11.23
CA CYS A 507 14.85 6.66 -10.25
C CYS A 507 15.95 6.36 -9.21
N GLY A 508 16.00 5.14 -8.65
CA GLY A 508 17.08 4.71 -7.74
C GLY A 508 18.46 4.52 -8.38
N ALA A 509 18.67 4.94 -9.62
CA ALA A 509 19.99 5.10 -10.23
C ALA A 509 20.33 6.59 -10.51
N LEU A 510 19.39 7.52 -10.29
CA LEU A 510 19.63 8.96 -10.44
C LEU A 510 20.58 9.49 -9.36
N ASP A 511 20.81 8.78 -8.26
CA ASP A 511 21.65 9.21 -7.13
C ASP A 511 23.08 9.62 -7.51
N VAL A 512 23.62 9.11 -8.63
CA VAL A 512 24.89 9.62 -9.18
C VAL A 512 24.82 11.10 -9.54
N ILE A 513 23.67 11.61 -10.00
CA ILE A 513 23.45 13.03 -10.30
C ILE A 513 23.50 13.89 -9.02
N ALA A 514 23.12 13.35 -7.86
CA ALA A 514 23.19 14.07 -6.59
C ALA A 514 24.63 14.50 -6.21
N THR A 515 25.64 13.78 -6.75
CA THR A 515 27.06 14.11 -6.60
C THR A 515 27.52 15.29 -7.47
N LEU A 516 26.79 15.58 -8.55
CA LEU A 516 27.04 16.69 -9.46
C LEU A 516 26.26 17.94 -9.03
N ASP A 517 24.94 17.79 -8.90
CA ASP A 517 24.02 18.87 -8.54
C ASP A 517 22.77 18.28 -7.85
N THR A 518 22.68 18.47 -6.53
CA THR A 518 21.58 17.96 -5.70
C THR A 518 20.22 18.62 -6.03
N PRO A 519 20.11 19.95 -6.24
CA PRO A 519 18.89 20.57 -6.77
C PRO A 519 18.37 19.97 -8.08
N VAL A 520 19.26 19.65 -9.04
CA VAL A 520 18.93 19.01 -10.32
C VAL A 520 18.50 17.56 -10.11
N TRP A 521 19.19 16.80 -9.25
CA TRP A 521 18.77 15.44 -8.87
C TRP A 521 17.35 15.42 -8.29
N ALA A 522 17.02 16.31 -7.36
CA ALA A 522 15.70 16.41 -6.76
C ALA A 522 14.61 16.77 -7.79
N ALA A 523 14.91 17.70 -8.71
CA ALA A 523 14.01 18.04 -9.81
C ALA A 523 13.82 16.86 -10.79
N LEU A 524 14.88 16.14 -11.16
CA LEU A 524 14.79 14.99 -12.05
C LEU A 524 14.04 13.81 -11.43
N LEU A 525 14.24 13.54 -10.12
CA LEU A 525 13.44 12.57 -9.39
C LEU A 525 11.95 12.91 -9.48
N ALA A 526 11.57 14.14 -9.15
CA ALA A 526 10.18 14.60 -9.17
C ALA A 526 9.53 14.55 -10.58
N LEU A 527 10.30 14.76 -11.64
CA LEU A 527 9.79 14.78 -13.02
C LEU A 527 9.74 13.40 -13.68
N ILE A 528 10.62 12.48 -13.29
CA ILE A 528 10.74 11.12 -13.87
C ILE A 528 9.97 10.09 -13.03
N ASP A 529 9.38 10.48 -11.90
CA ASP A 529 8.58 9.63 -11.03
C ASP A 529 7.30 9.09 -11.70
N GLU A 530 6.66 8.11 -11.06
CA GLU A 530 5.44 7.48 -11.54
C GLU A 530 4.24 8.44 -11.59
N PHE A 531 4.18 9.38 -10.64
CA PHE A 531 3.39 10.59 -10.71
C PHE A 531 4.33 11.81 -10.78
N PRO A 532 4.52 12.41 -11.96
CA PRO A 532 5.36 13.60 -12.09
C PRO A 532 4.82 14.82 -11.34
N VAL A 533 5.66 15.46 -10.54
CA VAL A 533 5.35 16.69 -9.81
C VAL A 533 6.37 17.79 -10.07
N LEU A 534 5.94 19.05 -9.91
CA LEU A 534 6.79 20.21 -10.08
C LEU A 534 7.53 20.51 -8.76
N HIS A 535 8.78 20.05 -8.65
CA HIS A 535 9.63 20.41 -7.51
C HIS A 535 9.94 21.92 -7.52
N ALA A 536 9.93 22.56 -6.35
CA ALA A 536 10.14 24.01 -6.22
C ALA A 536 11.47 24.52 -6.84
N CYS A 537 12.49 23.66 -6.99
CA CYS A 537 13.71 23.96 -7.75
C CYS A 537 13.43 24.41 -9.19
N VAL A 538 12.47 23.81 -9.90
CA VAL A 538 12.15 24.12 -11.30
C VAL A 538 11.67 25.57 -11.44
N CYS A 539 10.92 26.06 -10.45
CA CYS A 539 10.50 27.47 -10.35
C CYS A 539 11.68 28.38 -9.93
N ALA A 540 12.50 27.95 -8.98
CA ALA A 540 13.68 28.68 -8.51
C ALA A 540 14.72 28.93 -9.62
N PHE A 541 14.84 28.04 -10.62
CA PHE A 541 15.68 28.26 -11.80
C PHE A 541 15.22 29.44 -12.68
N LYS A 542 13.95 29.89 -12.57
CA LYS A 542 13.45 31.11 -13.23
C LYS A 542 13.63 32.36 -12.35
N ASP A 543 13.35 32.26 -11.05
CA ASP A 543 13.44 33.37 -10.10
C ASP A 543 14.65 33.25 -9.15
N SER A 544 15.71 34.02 -9.40
CA SER A 544 16.98 34.03 -8.65
C SER A 544 16.89 34.59 -7.21
N ARG A 545 15.74 34.48 -6.54
CA ARG A 545 15.43 35.07 -5.22
C ARG A 545 14.95 34.06 -4.17
N THR A 546 14.72 32.80 -4.53
CA THR A 546 14.35 31.74 -3.57
C THR A 546 15.58 31.29 -2.78
N LEU A 547 15.74 31.86 -1.58
CA LEU A 547 16.89 31.63 -0.70
C LEU A 547 16.81 30.36 0.15
N SER A 548 15.71 29.62 0.08
CA SER A 548 15.53 28.32 0.73
C SER A 548 14.50 27.52 -0.07
N VAL A 549 14.90 26.35 -0.56
CA VAL A 549 14.00 25.37 -1.19
C VAL A 549 14.08 24.10 -0.34
N ASN A 550 12.95 23.66 0.20
CA ASN A 550 12.86 22.40 0.92
C ASN A 550 12.73 21.26 -0.10
N ALA A 551 13.45 20.15 0.12
CA ALA A 551 13.50 19.01 -0.80
C ALA A 551 12.21 18.18 -0.84
N SER A 552 11.26 18.45 0.06
CA SER A 552 9.91 17.86 0.06
C SER A 552 8.84 18.76 -0.56
N ASP A 553 9.16 20.00 -0.95
CA ASP A 553 8.15 20.95 -1.41
C ASP A 553 7.95 20.81 -2.93
N PHE A 554 6.84 20.17 -3.29
CA PHE A 554 6.40 19.97 -4.68
C PHE A 554 4.99 20.50 -4.90
N GLU A 555 4.67 20.81 -6.16
CA GLU A 555 3.33 21.18 -6.60
C GLU A 555 2.82 20.17 -7.63
N PHE A 556 1.52 19.84 -7.60
CA PHE A 556 0.91 19.06 -8.67
C PHE A 556 0.86 19.88 -9.98
N ILE A 557 1.08 19.19 -11.11
CA ILE A 557 1.02 19.80 -12.44
C ILE A 557 -0.44 19.83 -12.90
N SER A 558 -1.06 21.01 -12.89
CA SER A 558 -2.46 21.26 -13.25
C SER A 558 -2.63 22.12 -14.52
N GLU A 559 -1.56 22.74 -15.02
CA GLU A 559 -1.61 23.69 -16.14
C GLU A 559 -0.49 23.46 -17.18
N ASN A 560 -0.76 23.80 -18.44
CA ASN A 560 0.24 23.82 -19.50
C ASN A 560 1.36 24.84 -19.26
N SER A 561 1.13 25.86 -18.45
CA SER A 561 2.14 26.84 -17.99
C SER A 561 3.31 26.17 -17.23
N GLN A 562 2.99 25.15 -16.42
CA GLN A 562 3.94 24.35 -15.66
C GLN A 562 4.69 23.39 -16.59
N VAL A 563 4.00 22.72 -17.52
CA VAL A 563 4.62 21.83 -18.54
C VAL A 563 5.64 22.57 -19.40
N VAL A 564 5.35 23.82 -19.81
CA VAL A 564 6.32 24.68 -20.50
C VAL A 564 7.54 24.96 -19.62
N SER A 565 7.34 25.20 -18.32
CA SER A 565 8.44 25.45 -17.38
C SER A 565 9.33 24.23 -17.14
N VAL A 566 8.77 23.01 -17.15
CA VAL A 566 9.56 21.76 -17.19
C VAL A 566 10.41 21.69 -18.45
N ARG A 567 9.83 21.97 -19.63
CA ARG A 567 10.57 21.97 -20.91
C ARG A 567 11.71 23.00 -20.94
N ASP A 568 11.50 24.18 -20.35
CA ASP A 568 12.55 25.20 -20.21
C ASP A 568 13.69 24.71 -19.31
N PHE A 569 13.38 24.10 -18.17
CA PHE A 569 14.38 23.51 -17.27
C PHE A 569 15.19 22.39 -17.93
N MET A 570 14.53 21.45 -18.62
CA MET A 570 15.22 20.34 -19.30
C MET A 570 16.14 20.81 -20.44
N ARG A 571 15.88 21.97 -21.06
CA ARG A 571 16.79 22.59 -22.04
C ARG A 571 18.06 23.19 -21.41
N LEU A 572 18.00 23.63 -20.15
CA LEU A 572 19.12 24.21 -19.40
C LEU A 572 19.99 23.14 -18.70
N LEU A 573 19.45 21.93 -18.52
CA LEU A 573 20.12 20.78 -17.92
C LEU A 573 21.54 20.50 -18.47
N PRO A 574 21.83 20.56 -19.79
CA PRO A 574 23.17 20.27 -20.32
C PRO A 574 24.21 21.33 -19.93
N GLU A 575 23.81 22.57 -19.63
CA GLU A 575 24.73 23.62 -19.18
C GLU A 575 25.01 23.53 -17.68
N THR A 576 24.07 22.97 -16.91
CA THR A 576 24.19 22.82 -15.45
C THR A 576 25.09 21.62 -15.12
N LEU A 577 24.86 20.46 -15.74
CA LEU A 577 25.65 19.23 -15.53
C LEU A 577 27.05 19.23 -16.19
N ARG A 578 27.50 20.38 -16.71
CA ARG A 578 28.85 20.58 -17.29
C ARG A 578 29.74 21.54 -16.49
N ARG A 579 29.22 22.08 -15.39
CA ARG A 579 29.96 22.94 -14.45
C ARG A 579 30.53 22.11 -13.30
#